data_AF-A0A811R4R7-F1
#
_entry.id   AF-A0A811R4R7-F1
#
_cell.length_a   1.000
_cell.length_b   1.000
_cell.length_c   1.000
_cell.angle_alpha   90.00
_cell.angle_beta   90.00
_cell.angle_gamma   90.00
#
_symmetry.space_group_name_H-M   'P 1'
#
loop_
_entity.id
_entity.type
_entity.pdbx_description
1 polymer ?
#
loop_
_entity_poly.entity_id
_entity_poly.type
_entity_poly.pdbx_seq_one_letter_code
_entity_poly.pdbx_strand_id
1 'polypeptide(L)'
;MASPGRPGHVLVPRCPVIFNGTNWSDFVFHMEVHMDGQLLWGYLTGERIYPSRPLLPTPPTYPPDADDDAKNALLEAFEVEMEIYQSDLGVYETWLREEKSAKAILLASMEVGLSLSLRGLATSHLMWAHLRRSYEIRNEAMYLVVEEAQSLRQLDSTVEDFHRQMMVCGIAGQFGL
;
A
#
# COMPACT_ATOMS: atom_id res chain seq x y z
N MET A 1 19.36 -4.03 25.08
CA MET A 1 18.47 -3.49 26.14
C MET A 1 17.43 -2.62 25.48
N ALA A 2 16.14 -2.98 25.55
CA ALA A 2 15.05 -2.18 25.01
C ALA A 2 14.72 -1.05 25.99
N SER A 3 14.65 0.19 25.51
CA SER A 3 14.16 1.32 26.31
C SER A 3 12.65 1.20 26.52
N PRO A 4 12.11 1.55 27.71
CA PRO A 4 10.67 1.58 27.92
C PRO A 4 10.08 2.76 27.13
N GLY A 5 9.20 2.45 26.19
CA GLY A 5 8.50 3.45 25.38
C GLY A 5 7.65 4.37 26.23
N ARG A 6 7.67 5.67 25.90
CA ARG A 6 6.79 6.69 26.49
C ARG A 6 5.31 6.28 26.37
N PRO A 7 4.51 6.35 27.45
CA PRO A 7 3.08 6.10 27.37
C PRO A 7 2.41 7.26 26.61
N GLY A 8 1.82 6.96 25.46
CA GLY A 8 1.01 7.93 24.68
C GLY A 8 1.25 7.91 23.17
N HIS A 9 2.32 7.29 22.68
CA HIS A 9 2.52 7.11 21.23
C HIS A 9 2.03 5.72 20.83
N VAL A 10 0.93 5.66 20.07
CA VAL A 10 0.56 4.45 19.33
C VAL A 10 1.73 4.16 18.38
N LEU A 11 2.47 3.09 18.64
CA LEU A 11 3.52 2.63 17.74
C LEU A 11 2.84 2.10 16.50
N VAL A 12 2.91 2.88 15.40
CA VAL A 12 2.53 2.37 14.09
C VAL A 12 3.52 1.27 13.74
N PRO A 13 3.08 0.03 13.50
CA PRO A 13 3.98 -1.03 13.08
C PRO A 13 4.67 -0.62 11.77
N ARG A 14 5.94 -0.95 11.64
CA ARG A 14 6.76 -0.63 10.47
C ARG A 14 7.32 -1.91 9.90
N CYS A 15 7.40 -1.95 8.57
CA CYS A 15 8.18 -2.95 7.89
C CYS A 15 9.63 -2.88 8.39
N PRO A 16 10.29 -4.01 8.67
CA PRO A 16 11.70 -4.02 9.08
C PRO A 16 12.63 -3.40 8.03
N VAL A 17 12.26 -3.49 6.75
CA VAL A 17 12.97 -2.87 5.64
C VAL A 17 12.34 -1.51 5.35
N ILE A 18 13.14 -0.46 5.49
CA ILE A 18 12.73 0.91 5.14
C ILE A 18 13.05 1.16 3.67
N PHE A 19 12.06 1.60 2.91
CA PHE A 19 12.24 1.99 1.53
C PHE A 19 13.04 3.28 1.41
N ASN A 20 14.15 3.24 0.68
CA ASN A 20 15.07 4.38 0.46
C ASN A 20 15.17 4.80 -1.01
N GLY A 21 14.33 4.24 -1.88
CA GLY A 21 14.31 4.57 -3.32
C GLY A 21 15.16 3.65 -4.19
N THR A 22 16.15 2.94 -3.62
CA THR A 22 17.04 2.05 -4.39
C THR A 22 16.79 0.56 -4.10
N ASN A 23 16.14 0.24 -2.99
CA ASN A 23 15.89 -1.13 -2.52
C ASN A 23 14.47 -1.64 -2.82
N TRP A 24 13.92 -1.32 -4.00
CA TRP A 24 12.50 -1.62 -4.30
C TRP A 24 12.14 -3.10 -4.16
N SER A 25 12.90 -4.02 -4.76
CA SER A 25 12.56 -5.44 -4.77
C SER A 25 12.57 -6.05 -3.35
N ASP A 26 13.59 -5.73 -2.55
CA ASP A 26 13.66 -6.11 -1.13
C ASP A 26 12.51 -5.51 -0.32
N PHE A 27 12.22 -4.23 -0.55
CA PHE A 27 11.13 -3.55 0.14
C PHE A 27 9.78 -4.19 -0.16
N VAL A 28 9.48 -4.48 -1.43
CA VAL A 28 8.21 -5.12 -1.84
C VAL A 28 8.04 -6.46 -1.15
N PHE A 29 9.07 -7.33 -1.21
CA PHE A 29 9.02 -8.66 -0.59
C PHE A 29 8.74 -8.58 0.91
N HIS A 30 9.47 -7.73 1.63
CA HIS A 30 9.27 -7.58 3.07
C HIS A 30 7.94 -6.90 3.42
N MET A 31 7.49 -5.96 2.60
CA MET A 31 6.23 -5.25 2.79
C MET A 31 5.03 -6.19 2.62
N GLU A 32 5.09 -7.07 1.60
CA GLU A 32 4.11 -8.13 1.38
C GLU A 32 4.00 -9.04 2.60
N VAL A 33 5.12 -9.65 3.03
CA VAL A 33 5.12 -10.55 4.22
C VAL A 33 4.64 -9.82 5.48
N HIS A 34 5.07 -8.57 5.70
CA HIS A 34 4.69 -7.80 6.88
C HIS A 34 3.20 -7.44 6.92
N MET A 35 2.61 -7.08 5.77
CA MET A 35 1.19 -6.72 5.69
C MET A 35 0.26 -7.90 5.51
N ASP A 36 0.69 -8.96 4.86
CA ASP A 36 -0.11 -10.18 4.71
C ASP A 36 -0.37 -10.82 6.07
N GLY A 37 0.65 -10.87 6.94
CA GLY A 37 0.49 -11.28 8.34
C GLY A 37 -0.48 -10.40 9.18
N GLN A 38 -0.88 -9.23 8.66
CA GLN A 38 -1.87 -8.33 9.24
C GLN A 38 -3.17 -8.26 8.42
N LEU A 39 -3.30 -9.05 7.34
CA LEU A 39 -4.41 -9.03 6.38
C LEU A 39 -4.60 -7.69 5.64
N LEU A 40 -3.56 -6.86 5.59
CA LEU A 40 -3.59 -5.52 5.00
C LEU A 40 -3.04 -5.47 3.57
N TRP A 41 -2.36 -6.52 3.10
CA TRP A 41 -1.69 -6.52 1.80
C TRP A 41 -2.64 -6.23 0.63
N GLY A 42 -3.84 -6.82 0.68
CA GLY A 42 -4.87 -6.60 -0.33
C GLY A 42 -5.34 -5.14 -0.48
N TYR A 43 -5.11 -4.28 0.51
CA TYR A 43 -5.38 -2.84 0.39
C TYR A 43 -4.35 -2.13 -0.51
N LEU A 44 -3.09 -2.57 -0.50
CA LEU A 44 -2.04 -2.04 -1.37
C LEU A 44 -2.19 -2.55 -2.81
N THR A 45 -2.44 -3.85 -2.97
CA THR A 45 -2.59 -4.45 -4.31
C THR A 45 -3.90 -4.07 -4.98
N GLY A 46 -4.90 -3.62 -4.20
CA GLY A 46 -6.23 -3.26 -4.69
C GLY A 46 -7.20 -4.44 -4.77
N GLU A 47 -6.82 -5.60 -4.24
CA GLU A 47 -7.70 -6.77 -4.09
C GLU A 47 -8.86 -6.50 -3.12
N ARG A 48 -8.66 -5.62 -2.13
CA ARG A 48 -9.71 -5.17 -1.22
C ARG A 48 -10.53 -4.07 -1.88
N ILE A 49 -11.71 -4.44 -2.36
CA ILE A 49 -12.65 -3.52 -3.01
C ILE A 49 -13.09 -2.44 -2.03
N TYR A 50 -13.11 -1.18 -2.49
CA TYR A 50 -13.69 -0.06 -1.74
C TYR A 50 -15.22 -0.25 -1.61
N PRO A 51 -15.76 -0.46 -0.40
CA PRO A 51 -17.19 -0.62 -0.21
C PRO A 51 -17.90 0.72 -0.39
N SER A 52 -19.08 0.68 -1.00
CA SER A 52 -19.98 1.82 -1.04
C SER A 52 -20.36 2.23 0.38
N ARG A 53 -20.45 3.54 0.62
CA ARG A 53 -21.01 4.03 1.89
C ARG A 53 -22.50 3.65 1.92
N PRO A 54 -22.98 2.93 2.95
CA PRO A 54 -24.39 2.60 3.06
C PRO A 54 -25.21 3.86 3.35
N LEU A 55 -26.44 3.87 2.85
CA LEU A 55 -27.40 4.95 3.03
C LEU A 55 -28.35 4.59 4.16
N LEU A 56 -28.59 5.53 5.07
CA LEU A 56 -29.50 5.33 6.18
C LEU A 56 -30.94 5.11 5.65
N PRO A 57 -31.61 4.01 6.03
CA PRO A 57 -33.00 3.76 5.65
C PRO A 57 -33.92 4.89 6.10
N THR A 58 -34.94 5.20 5.30
CA THR A 58 -35.92 6.24 5.63
C THR A 58 -37.02 5.64 6.50
N PRO A 59 -37.44 6.28 7.60
CA PRO A 59 -38.54 5.78 8.42
C PRO A 59 -39.82 5.55 7.61
N PRO A 60 -40.60 4.50 7.93
CA PRO A 60 -41.82 4.18 7.20
C PRO A 60 -42.83 5.32 7.33
N THR A 61 -43.53 5.60 6.23
CA THR A 61 -44.66 6.53 6.21
C THR A 61 -45.95 5.74 6.24
N TYR A 62 -46.78 5.99 7.25
CA TYR A 62 -48.04 5.27 7.43
C TYR A 62 -49.19 5.94 6.66
N PRO A 63 -49.93 5.21 5.82
CA PRO A 63 -51.18 5.69 5.27
C PRO A 63 -52.19 6.05 6.38
N PRO A 64 -53.03 7.08 6.20
CA PRO A 64 -54.00 7.51 7.23
C PRO A 64 -55.02 6.44 7.61
N ASP A 65 -55.30 5.53 6.69
CA ASP A 65 -56.27 4.44 6.76
C ASP A 65 -55.64 3.06 6.94
N ALA A 66 -54.31 2.99 7.16
CA ALA A 66 -53.63 1.73 7.39
C ALA A 66 -54.12 1.05 8.67
N ASP A 67 -54.53 -0.20 8.52
CA ASP A 67 -54.76 -1.10 9.65
C ASP A 67 -53.44 -1.48 10.34
N ASP A 68 -53.55 -2.13 11.48
CA ASP A 68 -52.38 -2.46 12.31
C ASP A 68 -51.49 -3.52 11.65
N ASP A 69 -52.07 -4.42 10.84
CA ASP A 69 -51.30 -5.41 10.09
C ASP A 69 -50.43 -4.75 9.01
N ALA A 70 -50.97 -3.77 8.28
CA ALA A 70 -50.24 -2.99 7.29
C ALA A 70 -49.14 -2.13 7.94
N LYS A 71 -49.39 -1.55 9.13
CA LYS A 71 -48.36 -0.81 9.88
C LYS A 71 -47.25 -1.73 10.35
N ASN A 72 -47.59 -2.90 10.89
CA ASN A 72 -46.60 -3.89 11.33
C ASN A 72 -45.75 -4.37 10.16
N ALA A 73 -46.35 -4.67 9.00
CA ALA A 73 -45.60 -5.08 7.81
C ALA A 73 -44.61 -3.99 7.34
N LEU A 74 -44.99 -2.71 7.38
CA LEU A 74 -44.09 -1.59 7.06
C LEU A 74 -42.95 -1.45 8.07
N LEU A 75 -43.24 -1.69 9.35
CA LEU A 75 -42.24 -1.65 10.41
C LEU A 75 -41.25 -2.82 10.29
N GLU A 76 -41.74 -4.04 10.07
CA GLU A 76 -40.92 -5.23 9.85
C GLU A 76 -40.00 -5.05 8.63
N ALA A 77 -40.51 -4.51 7.52
CA ALA A 77 -39.69 -4.23 6.34
C ALA A 77 -38.58 -3.21 6.64
N PHE A 78 -38.91 -2.15 7.40
CA PHE A 78 -37.92 -1.16 7.83
C PHE A 78 -36.87 -1.73 8.79
N GLU A 79 -37.27 -2.61 9.71
CA GLU A 79 -36.34 -3.30 10.61
C GLU A 79 -35.36 -4.18 9.83
N VAL A 80 -35.82 -4.92 8.83
CA VAL A 80 -34.95 -5.70 7.93
C VAL A 80 -33.99 -4.79 7.16
N GLU A 81 -34.46 -3.67 6.61
CA GLU A 81 -33.59 -2.69 5.96
C GLU A 81 -32.55 -2.10 6.92
N MET A 82 -32.95 -1.86 8.18
CA MET A 82 -32.05 -1.35 9.22
C MET A 82 -30.97 -2.37 9.59
N GLU A 83 -31.31 -3.65 9.68
CA GLU A 83 -30.33 -4.73 9.91
C GLU A 83 -29.31 -4.82 8.77
N ILE A 84 -29.76 -4.73 7.52
CA ILE A 84 -28.87 -4.70 6.34
C ILE A 84 -27.96 -3.47 6.40
N TYR A 85 -28.53 -2.29 6.65
CA TYR A 85 -27.76 -1.04 6.77
C TYR A 85 -26.67 -1.14 7.85
N GLN A 86 -26.99 -1.68 9.03
CA GLN A 86 -26.03 -1.83 10.12
C GLN A 86 -24.91 -2.80 9.77
N SER A 87 -25.24 -3.92 9.10
CA SER A 87 -24.26 -4.88 8.60
C SER A 87 -23.30 -4.22 7.60
N ASP A 88 -23.83 -3.55 6.58
CA ASP A 88 -23.05 -2.84 5.57
C ASP A 88 -22.20 -1.71 6.16
N LEU A 89 -22.73 -1.01 7.17
CA LEU A 89 -22.00 0.03 7.88
C LEU A 89 -20.80 -0.54 8.63
N GLY A 90 -20.97 -1.69 9.29
CA GLY A 90 -19.89 -2.40 9.96
C GLY A 90 -18.77 -2.80 8.98
N VAL A 91 -19.13 -3.29 7.80
CA VAL A 91 -18.17 -3.61 6.72
C VAL A 91 -17.43 -2.35 6.25
N TYR A 92 -18.16 -1.27 5.97
CA TYR A 92 -17.61 0.00 5.51
C TYR A 92 -16.64 0.62 6.54
N GLU A 93 -17.01 0.64 7.82
CA GLU A 93 -16.17 1.17 8.88
C GLU A 93 -14.92 0.33 9.14
N THR A 94 -15.04 -1.00 9.04
CA THR A 94 -13.90 -1.91 9.13
C THR A 94 -12.92 -1.66 7.99
N TRP A 95 -13.42 -1.56 6.76
CA TRP A 95 -12.59 -1.24 5.60
C TRP A 95 -11.85 0.10 5.78
N LEU A 96 -12.55 1.15 6.23
CA LEU A 96 -11.92 2.46 6.46
C LEU A 96 -10.82 2.43 7.51
N ARG A 97 -10.97 1.60 8.55
CA ARG A 97 -9.98 1.44 9.62
C ARG A 97 -8.73 0.75 9.09
N GLU A 98 -8.92 -0.37 8.39
CA GLU A 98 -7.84 -1.16 7.81
C GLU A 98 -7.10 -0.38 6.72
N GLU A 99 -7.82 0.36 5.86
CA GLU A 99 -7.23 1.27 4.87
C GLU A 99 -6.35 2.36 5.51
N LYS A 100 -6.80 2.94 6.63
CA LYS A 100 -5.98 3.91 7.39
C LYS A 100 -4.74 3.24 7.98
N SER A 101 -4.87 2.02 8.50
CA SER A 101 -3.74 1.24 9.00
C SER A 101 -2.73 0.92 7.90
N ALA A 102 -3.20 0.47 6.72
CA ALA A 102 -2.35 0.19 5.57
C ALA A 102 -1.57 1.44 5.14
N LYS A 103 -2.24 2.60 5.02
CA LYS A 103 -1.55 3.88 4.74
C LYS A 103 -0.50 4.22 5.80
N ALA A 104 -0.85 4.10 7.07
CA ALA A 104 0.04 4.46 8.16
C ALA A 104 1.32 3.61 8.14
N ILE A 105 1.18 2.29 7.97
CA ILE A 105 2.31 1.37 7.87
C ILE A 105 3.14 1.66 6.63
N LEU A 106 2.52 1.85 5.47
CA LEU A 106 3.22 2.16 4.21
C LEU A 106 4.08 3.41 4.39
N LEU A 107 3.48 4.53 4.82
CA LEU A 107 4.17 5.81 5.02
C LEU A 107 5.25 5.74 6.10
N ALA A 108 5.05 4.93 7.14
CA ALA A 108 6.02 4.75 8.20
C ALA A 108 7.20 3.83 7.81
N SER A 109 7.05 3.07 6.71
CA SER A 109 8.04 2.10 6.20
C SER A 109 8.90 2.64 5.06
N MET A 110 8.97 3.97 4.90
CA MET A 110 9.81 4.61 3.88
C MET A 110 10.43 5.90 4.41
N GLU A 111 11.49 6.35 3.72
CA GLU A 111 12.08 7.65 4.01
C GLU A 111 11.09 8.80 3.81
N VAL A 112 11.20 9.83 4.65
CA VAL A 112 10.26 10.97 4.66
C VAL A 112 10.25 11.73 3.33
N GLY A 113 11.39 11.84 2.65
CA GLY A 113 11.45 12.48 1.33
C GLY A 113 10.60 11.77 0.29
N LEU A 114 10.51 10.44 0.37
CA LEU A 114 9.73 9.61 -0.55
C LEU A 114 8.24 9.64 -0.20
N SER A 115 7.89 9.62 1.10
CA SER A 115 6.49 9.65 1.53
C SER A 115 5.77 10.95 1.16
N LEU A 116 6.49 12.05 1.02
CA LEU A 116 5.93 13.32 0.54
C LEU A 116 5.38 13.25 -0.89
N SER A 117 5.96 12.39 -1.76
CA SER A 117 5.47 12.19 -3.13
C SER A 117 4.07 11.56 -3.18
N LEU A 118 3.68 10.88 -2.10
CA LEU A 118 2.40 10.18 -1.98
C LEU A 118 1.28 11.09 -1.44
N ARG A 119 1.62 12.31 -1.04
CA ARG A 119 0.67 13.26 -0.46
C ARG A 119 -0.47 13.55 -1.43
N GLY A 120 -1.70 13.44 -0.93
CA GLY A 120 -2.92 13.73 -1.70
C GLY A 120 -3.47 12.53 -2.47
N LEU A 121 -2.76 11.40 -2.52
CA LEU A 121 -3.31 10.16 -3.07
C LEU A 121 -4.39 9.60 -2.13
N ALA A 122 -5.56 9.32 -2.69
CA ALA A 122 -6.76 9.05 -1.92
C ALA A 122 -6.74 7.71 -1.19
N THR A 123 -6.05 6.69 -1.73
CA THR A 123 -6.02 5.33 -1.17
C THR A 123 -4.60 4.76 -1.10
N SER A 124 -4.40 3.78 -0.22
CA SER A 124 -3.15 3.04 -0.08
C SER A 124 -2.79 2.32 -1.38
N HIS A 125 -3.79 1.80 -2.10
CA HIS A 125 -3.64 1.27 -3.46
C HIS A 125 -3.04 2.29 -4.44
N LEU A 126 -3.56 3.52 -4.48
CA LEU A 126 -3.04 4.56 -5.38
C LEU A 126 -1.61 4.95 -5.00
N MET A 127 -1.29 4.99 -3.70
CA MET A 127 0.06 5.21 -3.20
C MET A 127 1.00 4.09 -3.66
N TRP A 128 0.59 2.84 -3.51
CA TRP A 128 1.36 1.67 -3.93
C TRP A 128 1.60 1.64 -5.44
N ALA A 129 0.56 1.87 -6.24
CA ALA A 129 0.65 1.92 -7.69
C ALA A 129 1.61 3.03 -8.18
N HIS A 130 1.62 4.19 -7.51
CA HIS A 130 2.56 5.26 -7.80
C HIS A 130 4.01 4.84 -7.56
N LEU A 131 4.30 4.22 -6.41
CA LEU A 131 5.64 3.72 -6.08
C LEU A 131 6.09 2.66 -7.09
N ARG A 132 5.25 1.67 -7.36
CA ARG A 132 5.57 0.60 -8.32
C ARG A 132 5.93 1.18 -9.69
N ARG A 133 5.08 2.07 -10.22
CA ARG A 133 5.36 2.75 -11.50
C ARG A 133 6.69 3.52 -11.49
N SER A 134 7.06 4.09 -10.35
CA SER A 134 8.22 4.97 -10.23
C SER A 134 9.53 4.23 -9.99
N TYR A 135 9.51 3.02 -9.43
CA TYR A 135 10.71 2.34 -8.94
C TYR A 135 10.92 0.92 -9.47
N GLU A 136 9.89 0.26 -10.01
CA GLU A 136 10.01 -1.10 -10.56
C GLU A 136 11.02 -1.13 -11.71
N ILE A 137 10.78 -0.38 -12.79
CA ILE A 137 11.69 -0.37 -13.96
C ILE A 137 13.06 0.24 -13.62
N ARG A 138 13.09 1.27 -12.78
CA ARG A 138 14.31 2.01 -12.44
C ARG A 138 15.29 1.18 -11.61
N ASN A 139 14.79 0.38 -10.66
CA ASN A 139 15.66 -0.45 -9.85
C ASN A 139 16.04 -1.74 -10.58
N GLU A 140 15.16 -2.35 -11.39
CA GLU A 140 15.54 -3.49 -12.23
C GLU A 140 16.69 -3.13 -13.20
N ALA A 141 16.62 -1.96 -13.85
CA ALA A 141 17.71 -1.48 -14.70
C ALA A 141 19.00 -1.22 -13.91
N MET A 142 18.91 -0.71 -12.68
CA MET A 142 20.07 -0.47 -11.83
C MET A 142 20.70 -1.76 -11.33
N TYR A 143 19.91 -2.77 -10.96
CA TYR A 143 20.41 -4.10 -10.58
C TYR A 143 21.19 -4.74 -11.73
N LEU A 144 20.67 -4.67 -12.96
CA LEU A 144 21.38 -5.19 -14.14
C LEU A 144 22.72 -4.48 -14.38
N VAL A 145 22.76 -3.14 -14.26
CA VAL A 145 24.01 -2.37 -14.40
C VAL A 145 25.01 -2.73 -13.30
N VAL A 146 24.55 -2.92 -12.06
CA VAL A 146 25.41 -3.32 -10.95
C VAL A 146 25.94 -4.74 -11.14
N GLU A 147 25.10 -5.70 -11.54
CA GLU A 147 25.51 -7.07 -11.87
C GLU A 147 26.53 -7.07 -13.03
N GLU A 148 26.27 -6.31 -14.10
CA GLU A 148 27.17 -6.20 -15.24
C GLU A 148 28.51 -5.57 -14.83
N ALA A 149 28.50 -4.49 -14.04
CA ALA A 149 29.69 -3.88 -13.47
C ALA A 149 30.46 -4.82 -12.52
N GLN A 150 29.77 -5.66 -11.75
CA GLN A 150 30.39 -6.67 -10.90
C GLN A 150 30.93 -7.87 -11.69
N SER A 151 30.34 -8.19 -12.84
CA SER A 151 30.83 -9.20 -13.78
C SER A 151 32.13 -8.74 -14.47
N LEU A 152 32.29 -7.42 -14.64
CA LEU A 152 33.51 -6.76 -15.11
C LEU A 152 34.58 -6.67 -14.01
N ARG A 153 34.66 -7.62 -13.07
CA ARG A 153 35.83 -7.67 -12.17
C ARG A 153 37.08 -7.95 -13.00
N GLN A 154 38.08 -7.08 -12.83
CA GLN A 154 39.41 -7.23 -13.42
C GLN A 154 40.10 -8.45 -12.78
N LEU A 155 39.73 -9.64 -13.25
CA LEU A 155 40.26 -10.90 -12.75
C LEU A 155 41.70 -11.09 -13.28
N ASP A 156 41.85 -11.19 -14.61
CA ASP A 156 43.13 -11.42 -15.30
C ASP A 156 43.30 -10.55 -16.58
N SER A 157 42.40 -9.60 -16.82
CA SER A 157 42.42 -8.76 -18.03
C SER A 157 43.43 -7.62 -17.93
N THR A 158 44.15 -7.36 -19.02
CA THR A 158 45.01 -6.18 -19.13
C THR A 158 44.17 -4.90 -19.01
N VAL A 159 44.77 -3.81 -18.52
CA VAL A 159 44.07 -2.52 -18.35
C VAL A 159 43.41 -2.04 -19.65
N GLU A 160 44.03 -2.29 -20.81
CA GLU A 160 43.47 -1.91 -22.12
C GLU A 160 42.26 -2.76 -22.53
N ASP A 161 42.25 -4.05 -22.21
CA ASP A 161 41.13 -4.94 -22.52
C ASP A 161 39.94 -4.70 -21.58
N PHE A 162 40.23 -4.38 -20.32
CA PHE A 162 39.23 -3.90 -19.37
C PHE A 162 38.58 -2.59 -19.84
N HIS A 163 39.38 -1.62 -20.31
CA HIS A 163 38.86 -0.37 -20.87
C HIS A 163 38.02 -0.59 -22.12
N ARG A 164 38.39 -1.52 -23.01
CA ARG A 164 37.55 -1.92 -24.16
C ARG A 164 36.23 -2.54 -23.73
N GLN A 165 36.23 -3.43 -22.73
CA GLN A 165 35.01 -4.06 -22.22
C GLN A 165 34.08 -3.03 -21.54
N MET A 166 34.63 -2.10 -20.77
CA MET A 166 33.88 -1.03 -20.11
C MET A 166 33.24 -0.05 -21.12
N MET A 167 33.89 0.22 -22.25
CA MET A 167 33.36 1.04 -23.35
C MET A 167 32.24 0.31 -24.12
N VAL A 168 32.29 -1.02 -24.23
CA VAL A 168 31.27 -1.84 -24.90
C VAL A 168 30.01 -2.03 -24.05
N CYS A 169 30.11 -2.13 -22.72
CA CYS A 169 28.96 -2.16 -21.80
C CYS A 169 28.28 -0.79 -21.59
N GLY A 170 28.78 0.30 -22.18
CA GLY A 170 28.17 1.64 -22.07
C GLY A 170 28.32 2.33 -20.70
N ILE A 171 28.99 1.70 -19.72
CA ILE A 171 29.17 2.23 -18.36
C ILE A 171 30.05 3.51 -18.37
N ALA A 172 31.02 3.61 -19.29
CA ALA A 172 31.89 4.78 -19.40
C ALA A 172 31.13 6.08 -19.74
N GLY A 173 30.07 6.00 -20.56
CA GLY A 173 29.26 7.17 -20.96
C GLY A 173 28.41 7.75 -19.83
N GLN A 174 28.24 7.03 -18.72
CA GLN A 174 27.39 7.42 -17.59
C GLN A 174 28.17 8.10 -16.46
N PHE A 175 29.50 7.98 -16.45
CA PHE A 175 30.39 8.54 -15.41
C PHE A 175 31.35 9.64 -15.91
N GLY A 176 31.30 10.02 -17.20
CA GLY A 176 32.04 11.18 -17.70
C GLY A 176 33.56 11.05 -17.60
N LEU A 177 34.11 9.95 -18.13
CA LEU A 177 35.53 9.81 -18.46
C LEU A 177 35.72 9.81 -19.97
#